data_AF-A0A1C9WY84-F1
#
_entry.id   AF-A0A1C9WY84-F1
#
_cell.length_a   1.000
_cell.length_b   1.000
_cell.length_c   1.000
_cell.angle_alpha   90.00
_cell.angle_beta   90.00
_cell.angle_gamma   90.00
#
_symmetry.space_group_name_H-M   'P 1'
#
loop_
_entity.id
_entity.type
_entity.pdbx_description
1 polymer ?
#
loop_
_entity_poly.entity_id
_entity_poly.type
_entity_poly.pdbx_seq_one_letter_code
_entity_poly.pdbx_strand_id
1 'polypeptide(L)'
;MSMKRIAAFTPYFTEDEAGQVRAAFLAAGHVEGDVSVSDFIVRATMREVKRLQRKHNHGRKWEPAPAGSLRRGQRTRDELQHRNEVE
;
A
#
# COMPACT_ATOMS: atom_id res chain seq x y z
N MET A 1 10.21 18.61 -20.10
CA MET A 1 9.28 17.69 -19.41
C MET A 1 9.24 18.09 -17.94
N SER A 2 8.07 18.48 -17.41
CA SER A 2 7.95 18.80 -15.98
C SER A 2 8.16 17.52 -15.17
N MET A 3 9.10 17.53 -14.22
CA MET A 3 9.23 16.47 -13.23
C MET A 3 7.92 16.41 -12.45
N LYS A 4 7.15 15.33 -12.64
CA LYS A 4 5.99 15.06 -11.78
C LYS A 4 6.47 15.06 -10.35
N ARG A 5 5.87 15.91 -9.51
CA ARG A 5 6.16 15.93 -8.07
C ARG A 5 5.86 14.54 -7.51
N ILE A 6 6.86 13.95 -6.85
CA ILE A 6 6.70 12.70 -6.12
C ILE A 6 5.93 13.02 -4.85
N ALA A 7 4.72 12.47 -4.73
CA ALA A 7 4.00 12.46 -3.47
C ALA A 7 4.40 11.19 -2.72
N ALA A 8 5.23 11.34 -1.68
CA ALA A 8 5.63 10.23 -0.83
C ALA A 8 4.54 9.94 0.22
N PHE A 9 4.26 8.65 0.43
CA PHE A 9 3.47 8.17 1.55
C PHE A 9 4.35 7.18 2.33
N THR A 10 4.33 7.28 3.66
CA THR A 10 5.05 6.34 4.53
C THR A 10 4.05 5.34 5.09
N PRO A 11 4.10 4.06 4.66
CA PRO A 11 3.33 3.01 5.32
C PRO A 11 3.85 2.80 6.75
N TYR A 12 2.93 2.50 7.66
CA TYR A 12 3.25 2.11 9.03
C TYR A 12 3.12 0.59 9.14
N PHE A 13 4.26 -0.08 9.24
CA PHE A 13 4.36 -1.52 9.48
C PHE A 13 4.74 -1.78 10.94
N THR A 14 4.33 -2.91 11.52
CA THR A 14 5.02 -3.43 12.71
C THR A 14 6.46 -3.83 12.34
N GLU A 15 7.30 -4.06 13.35
CA GLU A 15 8.68 -4.51 13.11
C GLU A 15 8.72 -5.83 12.32
N ASP A 16 7.88 -6.78 12.69
CA ASP A 16 7.75 -8.08 12.04
C ASP A 16 7.28 -7.94 10.58
N GLU A 17 6.25 -7.12 10.33
CA GLU A 17 5.75 -6.84 8.99
C GLU A 17 6.83 -6.21 8.11
N ALA A 18 7.55 -5.21 8.64
CA ALA A 18 8.65 -4.58 7.94
C ALA A 18 9.79 -5.58 7.65
N GLY A 19 10.06 -6.49 8.59
CA GLY A 19 10.98 -7.60 8.43
C GLY A 19 10.59 -8.52 7.28
N GLN A 20 9.33 -8.93 7.22
CA GLN A 20 8.78 -9.77 6.14
C GLN A 20 8.84 -9.07 4.78
N VAL A 21 8.50 -7.77 4.71
CA VAL A 21 8.61 -6.97 3.47
C VAL A 21 10.05 -6.97 2.95
N ARG A 22 11.03 -6.73 3.83
CA ARG A 22 12.46 -6.77 3.45
C ARG A 22 12.88 -8.16 3.01
N ALA A 23 12.50 -9.20 3.74
CA ALA A 23 12.85 -10.58 3.40
C ALA A 23 12.30 -10.99 2.03
N ALA A 24 11.03 -10.69 1.75
CA ALA A 24 10.39 -10.98 0.46
C ALA A 24 11.07 -10.22 -0.70
N PHE A 25 11.38 -8.93 -0.50
CA PHE A 25 12.08 -8.13 -1.51
C PHE A 25 13.48 -8.68 -1.80
N LEU A 26 14.25 -9.03 -0.78
CA LEU A 26 15.59 -9.63 -0.96
C LEU A 26 15.51 -10.97 -1.70
N ALA A 27 14.52 -11.80 -1.38
CA ALA A 27 14.36 -13.11 -1.98
C ALA A 27 13.91 -13.06 -3.45
N ALA A 28 12.96 -12.17 -3.79
CA ALA A 28 12.24 -12.25 -5.08
C ALA A 28 12.03 -10.91 -5.80
N GLY A 29 12.34 -9.77 -5.17
CA GLY A 29 12.05 -8.45 -5.74
C GLY A 29 12.68 -8.24 -7.12
N HIS A 30 13.95 -8.64 -7.27
CA HIS A 30 14.65 -8.55 -8.56
C HIS A 30 14.06 -9.46 -9.64
N VAL A 31 13.58 -10.66 -9.27
CA VAL A 31 12.93 -11.61 -10.19
C VAL A 31 11.59 -11.05 -10.69
N GLU A 32 10.88 -10.33 -9.82
CA GLU A 32 9.62 -9.65 -10.12
C GLU A 32 9.82 -8.29 -10.82
N GLY A 33 11.06 -7.84 -11.01
CA GLY A 33 11.42 -6.59 -11.68
C GLY A 33 11.35 -5.34 -10.80
N ASP A 34 11.26 -5.47 -9.47
CA ASP A 34 11.31 -4.33 -8.55
C ASP A 34 12.76 -3.88 -8.34
N VAL A 35 13.04 -2.60 -8.62
CA VAL A 35 14.39 -2.02 -8.47
C VAL A 35 14.64 -1.44 -7.08
N SER A 36 13.60 -1.31 -6.26
CA SER A 36 13.68 -0.86 -4.87
C SER A 36 12.51 -1.40 -4.02
N VAL A 37 12.66 -1.35 -2.69
CA VAL A 37 11.56 -1.66 -1.76
C VAL A 37 10.37 -0.72 -1.98
N SER A 38 10.62 0.53 -2.37
CA SER A 38 9.56 1.49 -2.69
C SER A 38 8.76 1.03 -3.92
N ASP A 39 9.43 0.55 -4.97
CA ASP A 39 8.74 0.05 -6.16
C ASP A 39 7.91 -1.19 -5.85
N PHE A 40 8.46 -2.10 -5.03
CA PHE A 40 7.74 -3.28 -4.55
C PHE A 40 6.44 -2.88 -3.83
N ILE A 41 6.53 -1.95 -2.87
CA ILE A 41 5.36 -1.46 -2.12
C ILE A 41 4.36 -0.78 -3.05
N VAL A 42 4.82 0.12 -3.93
CA VAL A 42 3.95 0.83 -4.88
C VAL A 42 3.24 -0.15 -5.81
N ARG A 43 3.95 -1.14 -6.35
CA ARG A 43 3.39 -2.18 -7.22
C ARG A 43 2.31 -2.99 -6.50
N ALA A 44 2.60 -3.43 -5.27
CA ALA A 44 1.66 -4.17 -4.44
C ALA A 44 0.41 -3.32 -4.11
N THR A 45 0.57 -2.08 -3.65
CA THR A 45 -0.54 -1.17 -3.36
C THR A 45 -1.38 -0.88 -4.59
N MET A 46 -0.76 -0.60 -5.75
CA MET A 46 -1.50 -0.31 -6.98
C MET A 46 -2.19 -1.55 -7.57
N ARG A 47 -1.69 -2.76 -7.31
CA ARG A 47 -2.42 -4.00 -7.65
C ARG A 47 -3.74 -4.07 -6.89
N GLU A 48 -3.73 -3.72 -5.60
CA GLU A 48 -4.93 -3.70 -4.77
C GLU A 48 -5.92 -2.60 -5.17
N VAL A 49 -5.42 -1.38 -5.47
CA VAL A 49 -6.25 -0.31 -6.02
C VAL A 49 -6.98 -0.76 -7.29
N LYS A 50 -6.28 -1.42 -8.22
CA LYS A 50 -6.90 -1.95 -9.45
C LYS A 50 -7.94 -3.03 -9.14
N ARG A 51 -7.71 -3.88 -8.14
CA ARG A 51 -8.70 -4.89 -7.69
C ARG A 51 -9.97 -4.22 -7.19
N LEU A 52 -9.83 -3.18 -6.36
CA LEU A 52 -10.96 -2.41 -5.83
C LEU A 52 -11.70 -1.66 -6.95
N GLN A 53 -11.00 -1.05 -7.90
CA GLN A 53 -11.62 -0.38 -9.06
C GLN A 53 -12.51 -1.36 -9.85
N ARG A 54 -12.01 -2.57 -10.12
CA ARG A 54 -12.80 -3.61 -10.79
C ARG A 54 -14.01 -4.03 -9.98
N LYS A 55 -13.84 -4.24 -8.67
CA LYS A 55 -14.90 -4.74 -7.78
C LYS A 55 -15.98 -3.69 -7.47
N HIS A 56 -15.59 -2.42 -7.33
CA HIS A 56 -16.44 -1.39 -6.73
C HIS A 56 -16.67 -0.15 -7.62
N ASN A 57 -15.99 -0.04 -8.77
CA ASN A 57 -16.11 1.12 -9.65
C ASN A 57 -16.15 0.73 -11.14
N HIS A 58 -16.66 -0.46 -11.46
CA HIS A 58 -16.77 -0.96 -12.84
C HIS A 58 -15.44 -0.91 -13.63
N GLY A 59 -14.32 -1.08 -12.94
CA GLY A 59 -12.98 -0.98 -13.52
C GLY A 59 -12.50 0.45 -13.80
N ARG A 60 -13.31 1.48 -13.51
CA ARG A 60 -12.93 2.89 -13.67
C ARG A 60 -12.04 3.35 -12.52
N LYS A 61 -11.16 4.30 -12.81
CA LYS A 61 -10.36 4.98 -11.77
C LYS A 61 -11.24 5.94 -10.98
N TRP A 62 -10.90 6.15 -9.71
CA TRP A 62 -11.47 7.22 -8.90
C TRP A 62 -10.74 8.54 -9.15
N GLU A 63 -11.43 9.65 -8.90
CA GLU A 63 -10.80 10.96 -8.83
C GLU A 63 -9.78 11.01 -7.69
N PRO A 64 -8.61 11.66 -7.88
CA PRO A 64 -7.59 11.76 -6.85
C PRO A 64 -8.10 12.49 -5.61
N ALA A 65 -7.87 11.90 -4.43
CA ALA A 65 -8.11 12.58 -3.17
C ALA A 65 -6.93 13.52 -2.81
N PRO A 66 -7.18 14.71 -2.23
CA PRO A 66 -6.12 15.62 -1.81
C PRO A 66 -5.31 15.05 -0.63
N ALA A 67 -4.04 15.42 -0.53
CA ALA A 67 -3.19 15.06 0.60
C ALA A 67 -3.81 15.55 1.93
N GLY A 68 -3.72 14.75 2.99
CA GLY A 68 -4.29 15.07 4.30
C GLY A 68 -5.78 14.76 4.46
N SER A 69 -6.47 14.30 3.41
CA SER A 69 -7.88 13.85 3.50
C SER A 69 -8.07 12.53 4.26
N LEU A 70 -6.99 11.77 4.47
CA LEU A 70 -7.03 10.46 5.14
C LEU A 70 -6.52 10.55 6.57
N ARG A 71 -7.12 9.75 7.46
CA ARG A 71 -6.56 9.51 8.81
C ARG A 71 -5.14 8.98 8.67
N ARG A 72 -4.20 9.61 9.36
CA ARG A 72 -2.80 9.18 9.44
C ARG A 72 -2.61 8.24 10.63
N GLY A 73 -1.66 7.31 10.52
CA GLY A 73 -1.26 6.41 11.60
C GLY A 73 -1.74 4.97 11.42
N GLN A 74 -1.18 4.07 12.23
CA GLN A 74 -1.61 2.69 12.33
C GLN A 74 -3.04 2.59 12.90
N ARG A 75 -3.71 1.46 12.64
CA ARG A 75 -4.94 1.14 13.36
C ARG A 75 -4.66 1.12 14.87
N THR A 76 -5.59 1.60 15.69
CA THR A 76 -5.49 1.41 17.14
C THR A 76 -5.64 -0.07 17.50
N ARG A 77 -5.21 -0.47 18.69
CA ARG A 77 -5.43 -1.85 19.19
C ARG A 77 -6.93 -2.21 19.18
N ASP A 78 -7.79 -1.26 19.52
CA ASP A 78 -9.24 -1.43 19.51
C ASP A 78 -9.80 -1.68 18.10
N GLU A 79 -9.26 -0.97 17.09
CA GLU A 79 -9.64 -1.16 15.67
C GLU A 79 -9.17 -2.51 15.10
N LEU A 80 -8.13 -3.13 15.69
CA LEU A 80 -7.68 -4.47 15.34
C LEU A 80 -8.53 -5.55 16.03
N GLN A 81 -8.96 -5.31 17.26
CA GLN A 81 -9.76 -6.25 18.04
C GLN A 81 -11.15 -6.49 17.42
N HIS A 82 -11.82 -5.43 16.98
CA HIS A 82 -13.15 -5.55 16.34
C HIS A 82 -13.15 -6.19 14.95
N ARG A 83 -11.99 -6.41 14.31
CA ARG A 83 -11.93 -7.13 13.03
C ARG A 83 -12.03 -8.65 13.23
N ASN A 84 -11.47 -9.16 14.32
CA ASN A 84 -11.43 -10.59 14.62
C ASN A 84 -12.75 -11.12 15.21
N GLU A 85 -13.67 -10.22 15.56
CA GLU A 85 -15.02 -10.57 16.06
C GLU A 85 -16.04 -10.78 14.92
N VAL A 86 -15.66 -10.44 13.68
CA VAL A 86 -16.53 -10.48 12.48
C VAL A 86 -16.03 -11.48 11.42
N GLU A 87 -14.96 -12.23 11.74
CA GLU A 87 -14.48 -13.41 10.98
C GLU A 87 -14.85 -14.70 11.75
#